data_AF-A0AAD5HTX4-F1
#
_entry.id   AF-A0AAD5HTX4-F1
#
_cell.length_a   1.000
_cell.length_b   1.000
_cell.length_c   1.000
_cell.angle_alpha   90.00
_cell.angle_beta   90.00
_cell.angle_gamma   90.00
#
_symmetry.space_group_name_H-M   'P 1'
#
loop_
_entity.id
_entity.type
_entity.pdbx_description
1 polymer ?
#
loop_
_entity_poly.entity_id
_entity_poly.type
_entity_poly.pdbx_seq_one_letter_code
_entity_poly.pdbx_strand_id
1 'polypeptide(L)'
;MAGGYGSVDTSNCTEVTPECPVSATLYGDYFSTGACAFFVALYAILIFCQLGFGWRSKTWSYTAHLLVGSVFELIGYISRVRMSFNPFISNAFILQILFLILAPTLIAAAISLTFKHLVLYYGVQYSTIRPRLYP
;
A
#
# COMPACT_ATOMS: atom_id res chain seq x y z
N MET A 1 13.98 31.92 -3.58
CA MET A 1 15.07 31.72 -2.60
C MET A 1 15.81 30.47 -3.00
N ALA A 2 16.98 30.65 -3.61
CA ALA A 2 17.87 29.59 -4.06
C ALA A 2 18.74 29.16 -2.87
N GLY A 3 18.50 27.95 -2.34
CA GLY A 3 19.35 27.31 -1.34
C GLY A 3 20.26 26.29 -2.04
N GLY A 4 21.57 26.46 -1.91
CA GLY A 4 22.59 25.72 -2.65
C GLY A 4 22.65 24.24 -2.29
N TYR A 5 22.22 23.41 -3.23
CA TYR A 5 22.70 22.04 -3.37
C TYR A 5 23.83 22.07 -4.39
N GLY A 6 25.07 22.24 -3.90
CA GLY A 6 26.20 21.72 -4.65
C GLY A 6 25.92 20.25 -4.95
N SER A 7 26.18 19.83 -6.19
CA SER A 7 25.98 18.49 -6.74
C SER A 7 26.50 17.36 -5.84
N VAL A 8 25.74 16.97 -4.82
CA VAL A 8 25.93 15.68 -4.16
C VAL A 8 25.29 14.66 -5.09
N ASP A 9 26.12 14.02 -5.91
CA ASP A 9 25.72 12.91 -6.78
C ASP A 9 25.24 11.74 -5.93
N THR A 10 23.95 11.79 -5.58
CA THR A 10 23.28 10.81 -4.72
C THR A 10 23.16 9.44 -5.37
N SER A 11 23.57 9.33 -6.64
CA SER A 11 23.59 8.10 -7.45
C SER A 11 24.54 7.03 -6.91
N ASN A 12 25.55 7.39 -6.09
CA ASN A 12 26.52 6.45 -5.52
C ASN A 12 26.43 6.31 -3.99
N CYS A 13 25.47 6.98 -3.34
CA CYS A 13 25.27 6.85 -1.89
C CYS A 13 24.50 5.55 -1.60
N THR A 14 25.18 4.53 -1.08
CA THR A 14 24.55 3.26 -0.67
C THR A 14 24.20 3.20 0.80
N GLU A 15 24.75 4.07 1.65
CA GLU A 15 24.52 4.10 3.10
C GLU A 15 24.58 5.54 3.63
N VAL A 16 24.05 5.77 4.84
CA VAL A 16 24.08 7.08 5.51
C VAL A 16 25.48 7.32 6.08
N THR A 17 26.31 8.00 5.31
CA THR A 17 27.69 8.40 5.64
C THR A 17 27.74 9.90 5.92
N PRO A 18 28.71 10.45 6.68
CA PRO A 18 28.91 11.90 6.80
C PRO A 18 28.98 12.67 5.47
N GLU A 19 29.32 12.00 4.36
CA GLU A 19 29.31 12.56 2.99
C GLU A 19 27.91 12.58 2.33
N CYS A 20 26.97 11.74 2.79
CA CYS A 20 25.58 11.67 2.34
C CYS A 20 24.63 11.78 3.56
N PRO A 21 24.37 13.00 4.06
CA PRO A 21 23.58 13.20 5.29
C PRO A 21 22.10 12.86 5.07
N VAL A 22 21.41 12.39 6.13
CA VAL A 22 19.97 12.07 6.11
C VAL A 22 19.08 13.24 5.69
N SER A 23 19.55 14.47 5.86
CA SER A 23 18.87 15.70 5.42
C SER A 23 18.86 15.91 3.91
N ALA A 24 19.68 15.16 3.15
CA ALA A 24 19.62 15.11 1.69
C ALA A 24 18.57 14.10 1.17
N THR A 25 17.95 13.32 2.06
CA THR A 25 16.89 12.35 1.71
C THR A 25 15.51 13.02 1.77
N LEU A 26 14.56 12.54 0.96
CA LEU A 26 13.20 13.10 0.89
C LEU A 26 12.43 13.11 2.21
N TYR A 27 12.78 12.22 3.15
CA TYR A 27 12.07 12.06 4.42
C TYR A 27 12.76 12.72 5.62
N GLY A 28 14.07 12.98 5.56
CA GLY A 28 14.79 13.75 6.59
C GLY A 28 14.88 13.12 8.00
N ASP A 29 14.35 11.90 8.20
CA ASP A 29 14.23 11.24 9.50
C ASP A 29 14.33 9.71 9.42
N TYR A 30 14.68 9.08 10.55
CA TYR A 30 14.79 7.62 10.68
C TYR A 30 13.41 6.97 10.78
N PHE A 31 13.08 6.07 9.85
CA PHE A 31 11.85 5.30 9.92
C PHE A 31 11.91 4.22 11.01
N SER A 32 10.81 4.05 11.77
CA SER A 32 10.65 2.91 12.67
C SER A 32 10.51 1.61 11.84
N THR A 33 11.60 0.85 11.75
CA THR A 33 11.65 -0.43 11.06
C THR A 33 10.71 -1.46 11.69
N GLY A 34 10.49 -1.36 13.02
CA GLY A 34 9.59 -2.25 13.76
C GLY A 34 8.13 -2.14 13.32
N ALA A 35 7.62 -0.92 13.14
CA ALA A 35 6.25 -0.71 12.65
C ALA A 35 6.08 -1.25 11.23
N CYS A 36 7.07 -1.05 10.36
CA CYS A 36 7.04 -1.54 8.99
C CYS A 36 7.01 -3.09 8.95
N ALA A 37 7.86 -3.74 9.76
CA ALA A 37 7.89 -5.20 9.87
C ALA A 37 6.56 -5.78 10.39
N PHE A 38 5.92 -5.11 11.35
CA PHE A 38 4.60 -5.48 11.84
C PHE A 38 3.54 -5.48 10.73
N PHE A 39 3.47 -4.40 9.94
CA PHE A 39 2.51 -4.32 8.83
C PHE A 39 2.79 -5.36 7.75
N VAL A 40 4.06 -5.62 7.41
CA VAL A 40 4.42 -6.70 6.45
C VAL A 40 3.90 -8.05 6.94
N ALA A 41 4.15 -8.41 8.20
CA ALA A 41 3.68 -9.67 8.77
C ALA A 41 2.15 -9.75 8.79
N LEU A 42 1.49 -8.66 9.17
CA LEU A 42 0.03 -8.57 9.23
C LEU A 42 -0.60 -8.77 7.84
N TYR A 43 -0.15 -8.05 6.81
CA TYR A 43 -0.69 -8.20 5.45
C TYR A 43 -0.38 -9.58 4.85
N ALA A 44 0.77 -10.17 5.16
CA ALA A 44 1.08 -11.54 4.75
C ALA A 44 0.07 -12.54 5.34
N ILE A 45 -0.23 -12.45 6.64
CA ILE A 45 -1.23 -13.31 7.31
C ILE A 45 -2.63 -13.09 6.71
N LEU A 46 -3.01 -11.83 6.48
CA LEU A 46 -4.30 -11.50 5.87
C LEU A 46 -4.46 -12.10 4.48
N ILE A 47 -3.41 -12.11 3.65
CA ILE A 47 -3.42 -12.75 2.32
C ILE A 47 -3.72 -14.26 2.45
N PHE A 48 -3.06 -14.95 3.39
CA PHE A 48 -3.31 -16.37 3.64
C PHE A 48 -4.75 -16.64 4.13
N CYS A 49 -5.23 -15.83 5.08
CA CYS A 49 -6.62 -15.92 5.54
C CYS A 49 -7.61 -15.67 4.41
N GLN A 50 -7.36 -14.66 3.58
CA GLN A 50 -8.24 -14.29 2.46
C GLN A 50 -8.27 -15.37 1.38
N LEU A 51 -7.14 -16.04 1.11
CA LEU A 51 -7.09 -17.22 0.23
C LEU A 51 -7.95 -18.37 0.78
N GLY A 52 -7.86 -18.65 2.08
CA GLY A 52 -8.68 -19.68 2.73
C GLY A 52 -10.18 -19.38 2.64
N PHE A 53 -10.58 -18.14 2.97
CA PHE A 53 -11.98 -17.72 2.84
C PHE A 53 -12.44 -17.67 1.40
N GLY A 54 -11.59 -17.23 0.47
CA GLY A 54 -11.88 -17.18 -0.96
C GLY A 54 -12.20 -18.54 -1.55
N TRP A 55 -11.40 -19.55 -1.19
CA TRP A 55 -11.62 -20.93 -1.63
C TRP A 55 -12.96 -21.48 -1.15
N ARG A 56 -13.35 -21.18 0.09
CA ARG A 56 -14.58 -21.71 0.70
C ARG A 56 -15.84 -20.94 0.27
N SER A 57 -15.78 -19.61 0.16
CA SER A 57 -16.94 -18.76 -0.12
C SER A 57 -17.26 -18.61 -1.61
N LYS A 58 -16.40 -19.05 -2.54
CA LYS A 58 -16.63 -18.98 -4.00
C LYS A 58 -16.95 -17.56 -4.53
N THR A 59 -16.62 -16.52 -3.75
CA THR A 59 -16.79 -15.10 -4.07
C THR A 59 -15.57 -14.58 -4.83
N TRP A 60 -15.39 -15.07 -6.07
CA TRP A 60 -14.18 -14.85 -6.88
C TRP A 60 -13.85 -13.36 -7.09
N SER A 61 -14.82 -12.53 -7.48
CA SER A 61 -14.56 -11.11 -7.78
C SER A 61 -14.15 -10.30 -6.54
N TYR A 62 -14.83 -10.49 -5.41
CA TYR A 62 -14.49 -9.82 -4.15
C TYR A 62 -13.12 -10.23 -3.62
N THR A 63 -12.87 -11.54 -3.58
CA THR A 63 -11.61 -12.09 -3.08
C THR A 63 -10.43 -11.64 -3.95
N ALA A 64 -10.60 -11.60 -5.28
CA ALA A 64 -9.55 -11.15 -6.19
C ALA A 64 -9.14 -9.70 -5.91
N HIS A 65 -10.09 -8.76 -5.82
CA HIS A 65 -9.77 -7.35 -5.57
C HIS A 65 -9.13 -7.13 -4.19
N LEU A 66 -9.64 -7.79 -3.16
CA LEU A 66 -9.04 -7.73 -1.81
C LEU A 66 -7.63 -8.31 -1.78
N LEU A 67 -7.40 -9.43 -2.47
CA LEU A 67 -6.10 -10.07 -2.49
C LEU A 67 -5.08 -9.20 -3.22
N VAL A 68 -5.44 -8.64 -4.37
CA VAL A 68 -4.56 -7.71 -5.11
C VAL A 68 -4.26 -6.47 -4.27
N GLY A 69 -5.26 -5.87 -3.61
CA GLY A 69 -5.06 -4.72 -2.72
C GLY A 69 -4.13 -5.05 -1.54
N SER A 70 -4.29 -6.22 -0.92
CA SER A 70 -3.45 -6.66 0.20
C SER A 70 -2.01 -6.97 -0.23
N VAL A 71 -1.81 -7.51 -1.44
CA VAL A 71 -0.48 -7.72 -2.02
C VAL A 71 0.20 -6.38 -2.31
N PHE A 72 -0.56 -5.38 -2.77
CA PHE A 72 -0.01 -4.04 -3.01
C PHE A 72 0.43 -3.39 -1.70
N GLU A 73 -0.35 -3.48 -0.62
CA GLU A 73 0.11 -3.03 0.72
C GLU A 73 1.41 -3.72 1.12
N LEU A 74 1.48 -5.05 0.96
CA LEU A 74 2.67 -5.83 1.29
C LEU A 74 3.91 -5.32 0.55
N ILE A 75 3.81 -5.10 -0.77
CA ILE A 75 4.91 -4.59 -1.60
C ILE A 75 5.30 -3.16 -1.19
N GLY A 76 4.31 -2.33 -0.87
CA GLY A 76 4.51 -0.97 -0.39
C GLY A 76 5.31 -0.91 0.93
N TYR A 77 4.95 -1.74 1.91
CA TYR A 77 5.68 -1.84 3.17
C TYR A 77 7.06 -2.50 3.01
N ILE A 78 7.22 -3.48 2.10
CA ILE A 78 8.55 -4.03 1.76
C ILE A 78 9.45 -2.94 1.17
N SER A 79 8.91 -2.10 0.29
CA SER A 79 9.65 -0.97 -0.31
C SER A 79 10.08 0.03 0.78
N ARG A 80 9.20 0.30 1.76
CA ARG A 80 9.52 1.12 2.93
C ARG A 80 10.62 0.53 3.81
N VAL A 81 10.60 -0.79 4.02
CA VAL A 81 11.69 -1.49 4.74
C VAL A 81 13.00 -1.36 3.97
N ARG A 82 13.01 -1.56 2.64
CA ARG A 82 14.20 -1.36 1.81
C ARG A 82 14.75 0.06 1.88
N MET A 83 13.86 1.05 1.94
CA MET A 83 14.23 2.46 2.08
C MET A 83 14.81 2.80 3.46
N SER A 84 14.46 2.02 4.49
CA SER A 84 15.05 2.14 5.84
C SER A 84 16.52 1.72 5.88
N PHE A 85 16.97 0.84 4.98
CA PHE A 85 18.38 0.47 4.84
C PHE A 85 19.11 1.46 3.93
N ASN A 86 18.53 1.73 2.75
CA ASN A 86 19.15 2.59 1.74
C ASN A 86 18.16 3.68 1.28
N PRO A 87 18.19 4.89 1.87
CA PRO A 87 17.21 5.94 1.59
C PRO A 87 17.41 6.64 0.25
N PHE A 88 18.53 6.38 -0.44
CA PHE A 88 18.90 7.01 -1.71
C PHE A 88 18.37 6.27 -2.95
N ILE A 89 17.68 5.13 -2.76
CA ILE A 89 17.08 4.37 -3.86
C ILE A 89 15.77 5.04 -4.28
N SER A 90 15.82 5.92 -5.27
CA SER A 90 14.64 6.62 -5.82
C SER A 90 13.52 5.67 -6.24
N ASN A 91 13.86 4.48 -6.77
CA ASN A 91 12.87 3.49 -7.17
C ASN A 91 12.06 2.95 -5.99
N ALA A 92 12.68 2.76 -4.82
CA ALA A 92 11.98 2.23 -3.65
C ALA A 92 10.94 3.22 -3.12
N PHE A 93 11.27 4.52 -3.14
CA PHE A 93 10.36 5.60 -2.76
C PHE A 93 9.13 5.66 -3.69
N ILE A 94 9.36 5.59 -5.00
CA ILE A 94 8.28 5.63 -6.00
C ILE A 94 7.36 4.41 -5.83
N LEU A 95 7.93 3.21 -5.71
CA LEU A 95 7.14 1.98 -5.51
C LEU A 95 6.33 2.06 -4.21
N GLN A 96 6.93 2.52 -3.11
CA GLN A 96 6.23 2.68 -1.84
C GLN A 96 4.96 3.52 -1.98
N ILE A 97 5.07 4.74 -2.52
CA ILE A 97 3.94 5.67 -2.61
C ILE A 97 2.88 5.14 -3.59
N LEU A 98 3.30 4.64 -4.74
CA LEU A 98 2.37 4.12 -5.75
C LEU A 98 1.56 2.95 -5.20
N PHE A 99 2.21 1.98 -4.56
CA PHE A 99 1.51 0.81 -4.03
C PHE A 99 0.64 1.14 -2.82
N LEU A 100 1.08 2.03 -1.91
CA LEU A 100 0.25 2.47 -0.77
C LEU A 100 -0.99 3.27 -1.20
N ILE A 101 -0.96 3.94 -2.36
CA ILE A 101 -2.13 4.66 -2.87
C ILE A 101 -3.05 3.73 -3.65
N LEU A 102 -2.49 2.83 -4.47
CA LEU A 102 -3.28 1.89 -5.27
C LEU A 102 -3.98 0.84 -4.40
N ALA A 103 -3.34 0.36 -3.35
CA ALA A 103 -3.91 -0.64 -2.44
C ALA A 103 -5.30 -0.27 -1.86
N PRO A 104 -5.48 0.88 -1.17
CA PRO A 104 -6.78 1.24 -0.60
C PRO A 104 -7.85 1.47 -1.68
N THR A 105 -7.47 1.90 -2.89
CA THR A 105 -8.43 2.04 -3.99
C THR A 105 -9.01 0.71 -4.44
N LEU A 106 -8.18 -0.34 -4.54
CA LEU A 106 -8.64 -1.69 -4.90
C LEU A 106 -9.49 -2.31 -3.79
N ILE A 107 -9.13 -2.08 -2.54
CA ILE A 107 -9.92 -2.53 -1.38
C ILE A 107 -11.29 -1.83 -1.37
N ALA A 108 -11.33 -0.52 -1.63
CA ALA A 108 -12.58 0.23 -1.73
C ALA A 108 -13.47 -0.25 -2.89
N ALA A 109 -12.87 -0.58 -4.04
CA ALA A 109 -13.60 -1.19 -5.16
C ALA A 109 -14.19 -2.56 -4.77
N ALA A 110 -13.44 -3.39 -4.04
CA ALA A 110 -13.92 -4.68 -3.53
C ALA A 110 -15.14 -4.51 -2.59
N ILE A 111 -15.09 -3.55 -1.67
CA ILE A 111 -16.18 -3.26 -0.73
C ILE A 111 -17.43 -2.75 -1.49
N SER A 112 -17.23 -1.89 -2.49
CA SER A 112 -18.33 -1.34 -3.30
C SER A 112 -19.09 -2.43 -4.08
N LEU A 113 -18.36 -3.40 -4.64
CA LEU A 113 -18.95 -4.58 -5.29
C LEU A 113 -19.80 -5.41 -4.32
N THR A 114 -19.29 -5.66 -3.12
CA THR A 114 -20.03 -6.40 -2.09
C THR A 114 -21.27 -5.64 -1.63
N PHE A 115 -21.16 -4.32 -1.47
CA PHE A 115 -22.27 -3.46 -1.08
C PHE A 115 -23.41 -3.50 -2.10
N LYS A 116 -23.10 -3.47 -3.40
CA LYS A 116 -24.08 -3.61 -4.49
C LYS A 116 -24.89 -4.91 -4.38
N HIS A 117 -24.21 -6.04 -4.13
CA HIS A 117 -24.89 -7.32 -3.93
C HIS A 117 -25.73 -7.34 -2.64
N LEU A 118 -25.25 -6.72 -1.57
CA LEU A 118 -25.95 -6.67 -0.29
C LEU A 118 -27.25 -5.86 -0.38
N VAL A 119 -27.24 -4.70 -1.04
CA VAL A 119 -28.43 -3.86 -1.26
C VAL A 119 -29.48 -4.57 -2.11
N LEU A 120 -29.06 -5.34 -3.13
CA LEU A 120 -29.99 -6.13 -3.94
C LEU A 120 -30.67 -7.24 -3.14
N TYR A 121 -29.99 -7.82 -2.14
CA TYR A 121 -30.53 -8.89 -1.31
C TYR A 121 -31.49 -8.39 -0.22
N TYR A 122 -31.13 -7.34 0.52
CA TYR A 122 -31.95 -6.79 1.62
C TYR A 122 -33.11 -5.90 1.16
N GLY A 123 -33.17 -5.58 -0.13
CA GLY A 123 -34.21 -4.75 -0.73
C GLY A 123 -33.85 -3.27 -0.75
N VAL A 124 -34.17 -2.62 -1.88
CA VAL A 124 -33.85 -1.22 -2.18
C VAL A 124 -34.49 -0.24 -1.20
N GLN A 125 -35.49 -0.67 -0.43
CA GLN A 125 -36.30 0.21 0.42
C GLN A 125 -35.56 0.75 1.65
N TYR A 126 -34.49 0.09 2.09
CA TYR A 126 -33.67 0.53 3.22
C TYR A 126 -32.40 1.29 2.79
N SER A 127 -32.09 1.34 1.49
CA SER A 127 -30.92 2.07 0.96
C SER A 127 -31.35 3.41 0.41
N THR A 128 -30.83 4.50 0.97
CA THR A 128 -31.04 5.86 0.45
C THR A 128 -30.46 6.02 -0.97
N ILE A 129 -29.45 5.22 -1.31
CA ILE A 129 -28.75 5.26 -2.60
C ILE A 129 -29.25 4.12 -3.48
N ARG A 130 -29.72 4.45 -4.68
CA ARG A 130 -30.25 3.46 -5.64
C ARG A 130 -29.13 2.51 -6.09
N PRO A 131 -29.34 1.18 -6.16
CA PRO A 131 -28.31 0.20 -6.51
C PRO A 131 -27.71 0.37 -7.92
N ARG A 132 -28.35 1.16 -8.80
CA ARG A 132 -27.84 1.51 -10.13
C ARG A 132 -26.69 2.53 -10.11
N LEU A 133 -26.43 3.20 -8.98
CA LEU A 133 -25.36 4.19 -8.82
C LEU A 133 -24.05 3.59 -8.28
N TYR A 134 -24.04 2.31 -7.88
CA TYR A 134 -22.80 1.62 -7.53
C TYR A 134 -22.11 1.12 -8.82
N PRO A 135 -20.90 1.61 -9.15
CA PRO A 135 -20.13 1.05 -10.24
C PRO A 135 -19.98 -0.48 -10.07
#